data_AF-A0A7X7K517-F1
#
_entry.id   AF-A0A7X7K517-F1
#
_cell.length_a   1.000
_cell.length_b   1.000
_cell.length_c   1.000
_cell.angle_alpha   90.00
_cell.angle_beta   90.00
_cell.angle_gamma   90.00
#
_symmetry.space_group_name_H-M   'P 1'
#
loop_
_entity.id
_entity.type
_entity.pdbx_description
1 polymer ?
#
loop_
_entity_poly.entity_id
_entity_poly.type
_entity_poly.pdbx_seq_one_letter_code
_entity_poly.pdbx_strand_id
1 'polypeptide(L)'
;LVTVAVLIAYDENANRSVDPAEGVRGIPVRLVDIDTNRVLTQAFTDEWGYARIQFQTSARVSLVVPYFGQSWDVSRRWGSGDSAFTLLLPAGNQPGLIP
;
A
#
# COMPACT_ATOMS: atom_id res chain seq x y z
N LEU A 1 4.41 10.64 14.75
CA LEU A 1 4.49 10.57 13.28
C LEU A 1 4.42 9.11 12.89
N VAL A 2 3.63 8.78 11.87
CA VAL A 2 3.60 7.46 11.22
C VAL A 2 4.06 7.66 9.79
N THR A 3 5.02 6.85 9.36
CA THR A 3 5.44 6.70 7.97
C THR A 3 5.07 5.29 7.55
N VAL A 4 4.33 5.17 6.47
CA VAL A 4 4.01 3.87 5.91
C VAL A 4 4.22 3.89 4.41
N ALA A 5 4.79 2.81 3.90
CA ALA A 5 5.02 2.61 2.49
C ALA A 5 4.43 1.27 2.04
N VAL A 6 3.97 1.22 0.80
CA VAL A 6 3.61 -0.02 0.13
C VAL A 6 4.15 -0.03 -1.28
N LEU A 7 4.67 -1.18 -1.70
CA LEU A 7 5.01 -1.50 -3.06
C LEU A 7 3.98 -2.50 -3.59
N ILE A 8 3.35 -2.19 -4.71
CA ILE A 8 2.36 -3.05 -5.37
C ILE A 8 2.88 -3.40 -6.76
N ALA A 9 3.02 -4.68 -7.05
CA ALA A 9 3.53 -5.17 -8.31
C ALA A 9 2.80 -6.44 -8.77
N TYR A 10 2.75 -6.67 -10.09
CA TYR A 10 2.34 -7.94 -10.68
C TYR A 10 3.58 -8.77 -11.01
N ASP A 11 3.66 -10.00 -10.49
CA ASP A 11 4.73 -10.96 -10.79
C ASP A 11 4.56 -11.50 -12.22
N GLU A 12 4.92 -10.69 -13.22
CA GLU A 12 4.68 -10.98 -14.64
C GLU A 12 5.56 -12.12 -15.14
N ASN A 13 6.77 -12.23 -14.58
CA ASN A 13 7.73 -13.26 -14.97
C ASN A 13 7.71 -14.50 -14.04
N ALA A 14 6.80 -14.53 -13.07
CA ALA A 14 6.61 -15.62 -12.12
C ALA A 14 7.85 -15.96 -11.28
N ASN A 15 8.73 -14.98 -11.04
CA ASN A 15 9.94 -15.15 -10.24
C ASN A 15 9.71 -14.93 -8.73
N ARG A 16 8.48 -14.54 -8.32
CA ARG A 16 8.09 -14.26 -6.94
C ARG A 16 8.88 -13.12 -6.29
N SER A 17 9.37 -12.21 -7.09
CA SER A 17 10.08 -10.98 -6.71
C SER A 17 9.36 -9.79 -7.33
N VAL A 18 9.71 -8.58 -6.87
CA VAL A 18 9.30 -7.36 -7.57
C VAL A 18 10.42 -6.95 -8.51
N ASP A 19 10.09 -6.78 -9.79
CA ASP A 19 10.98 -6.19 -10.78
C ASP A 19 10.60 -4.75 -11.15
N PRO A 20 11.55 -3.92 -11.63
CA PRO A 20 11.32 -2.50 -11.90
C PRO A 20 10.18 -2.17 -12.87
N ALA A 21 9.75 -3.11 -13.72
CA ALA A 21 8.68 -2.90 -14.70
C ALA A 21 7.31 -3.44 -14.25
N GLU A 22 7.23 -4.03 -13.07
CA GLU A 22 6.04 -4.75 -12.58
C GLU A 22 5.13 -3.89 -11.70
N GLY A 23 5.55 -2.66 -11.40
CA GLY A 23 4.85 -1.73 -10.54
C GLY A 23 3.47 -1.34 -11.07
N VAL A 24 2.48 -1.30 -10.17
CA VAL A 24 1.10 -0.92 -10.52
C VAL A 24 0.84 0.53 -10.15
N ARG A 25 0.68 1.40 -11.15
CA ARG A 25 0.40 2.83 -10.96
C ARG A 25 -1.06 3.13 -10.63
N GLY A 26 -1.28 4.19 -9.84
CA GLY A 26 -2.61 4.81 -9.66
C GLY A 26 -3.51 4.09 -8.67
N ILE A 27 -2.98 3.12 -7.92
CA ILE A 27 -3.74 2.37 -6.93
C ILE A 27 -3.92 3.23 -5.67
N PRO A 28 -5.16 3.47 -5.21
CA PRO A 28 -5.40 4.20 -3.98
C PRO A 28 -4.99 3.38 -2.76
N VAL A 29 -4.16 3.98 -1.92
CA VAL A 29 -3.72 3.43 -0.64
C VAL A 29 -4.20 4.35 0.46
N ARG A 30 -4.89 3.81 1.46
CA ARG A 30 -5.56 4.57 2.51
C ARG A 30 -4.97 4.24 3.86
N LEU A 31 -4.74 5.28 4.67
CA LEU A 31 -4.47 5.12 6.09
C LEU A 31 -5.79 5.29 6.84
N VAL A 32 -6.20 4.25 7.56
CA VAL A 32 -7.50 4.19 8.25
C VAL A 32 -7.29 4.10 9.75
N ASP A 33 -8.02 4.89 10.51
CA ASP A 33 -8.12 4.73 11.96
C ASP A 33 -8.97 3.49 12.28
N ILE A 34 -8.38 2.53 12.99
CA ILE A 34 -9.00 1.24 13.29
C ILE A 34 -10.16 1.40 14.29
N ASP A 35 -10.08 2.37 15.20
CA ASP A 35 -11.06 2.54 16.26
C ASP A 35 -12.34 3.21 15.73
N THR A 36 -12.21 4.08 14.72
CA THR A 36 -13.34 4.83 14.14
C THR A 36 -13.72 4.43 12.72
N ASN A 37 -12.94 3.55 12.08
CA ASN A 37 -13.04 3.19 10.66
C ASN A 37 -13.01 4.39 9.70
N ARG A 38 -12.38 5.50 10.12
CA ARG A 38 -12.28 6.71 9.30
C ARG A 38 -10.99 6.72 8.50
N VAL A 39 -11.09 7.09 7.23
CA VAL A 39 -9.91 7.38 6.41
C VAL A 39 -9.28 8.67 6.94
N LEU A 40 -8.03 8.59 7.37
CA LEU A 40 -7.25 9.73 7.84
C LEU A 40 -6.58 10.46 6.69
N THR A 41 -6.00 9.71 5.75
CA THR A 41 -5.35 10.22 4.55
C THR A 41 -5.22 9.12 3.50
N GLN A 42 -4.87 9.49 2.27
CA GLN A 42 -4.60 8.55 1.18
C GLN A 42 -3.46 9.03 0.29
N ALA A 43 -2.83 8.08 -0.40
CA ALA A 43 -1.88 8.31 -1.47
C ALA A 43 -2.20 7.39 -2.65
N PHE A 44 -1.55 7.62 -3.78
CA PHE A 44 -1.63 6.76 -4.96
C PHE A 44 -0.26 6.20 -5.26
N THR A 45 -0.21 4.97 -5.78
CA THR A 45 1.04 4.37 -6.26
C THR A 45 1.56 5.10 -7.50
N ASP A 46 2.87 5.28 -7.57
CA ASP A 46 3.58 5.88 -8.70
C ASP A 46 3.85 4.88 -9.84
N GLU A 47 4.65 5.28 -10.83
CA GLU A 47 5.04 4.44 -11.98
C GLU A 47 5.78 3.17 -11.58
N TRP A 48 6.37 3.13 -10.40
CA TRP A 48 7.09 1.97 -9.85
C TRP A 48 6.21 1.13 -8.91
N GLY A 49 4.92 1.46 -8.79
CA GLY A 49 4.00 0.79 -7.88
C GLY A 49 4.16 1.19 -6.42
N TYR A 50 4.91 2.25 -6.13
CA TYR A 50 5.24 2.67 -4.77
C TYR A 50 4.31 3.78 -4.28
N ALA A 51 3.81 3.65 -3.06
CA ALA A 51 3.08 4.71 -2.36
C ALA A 51 3.65 4.89 -0.96
N ARG A 52 3.88 6.14 -0.56
CA ARG A 52 4.33 6.50 0.79
C ARG A 52 3.39 7.52 1.41
N ILE A 53 3.01 7.28 2.66
CA ILE A 53 2.18 8.15 3.48
C ILE A 53 2.98 8.53 4.71
N GLN A 54 3.04 9.83 5.00
CA GLN A 54 3.54 10.36 6.26
C GLN A 54 2.43 11.17 6.92
N PHE A 55 2.02 10.76 8.12
CA PHE A 55 0.88 11.36 8.79
C PHE A 55 1.11 11.46 10.30
N GLN A 56 0.75 12.61 10.88
CA GLN A 56 0.83 12.81 12.32
C GLN A 56 -0.47 12.35 12.99
N THR A 57 -0.39 11.24 13.73
CA THR A 57 -1.53 10.71 14.49
C THR A 57 -1.06 9.94 15.73
N SER A 58 -1.87 9.94 16.78
CA SER A 58 -1.75 9.05 17.94
C SER A 58 -2.63 7.80 17.84
N ALA A 59 -3.55 7.75 16.87
CA ALA A 59 -4.45 6.62 16.66
C ALA A 59 -3.70 5.35 16.22
N ARG A 60 -4.35 4.21 16.44
CA ARG A 60 -3.99 2.93 15.83
C ARG A 60 -4.51 2.93 14.40
N VAL A 61 -3.64 2.61 13.45
CA VAL A 61 -3.96 2.76 12.04
C VAL A 61 -3.68 1.47 11.26
N SER A 62 -4.48 1.26 10.23
CA SER A 62 -4.31 0.19 9.25
C SER A 62 -4.08 0.81 7.88
N LEU A 63 -3.13 0.25 7.13
CA LEU A 63 -2.94 0.57 5.74
C LEU A 63 -3.87 -0.32 4.92
N VAL A 64 -4.73 0.28 4.11
CA VAL A 64 -5.72 -0.42 3.30
C VAL A 64 -5.50 -0.11 1.84
N VAL A 65 -5.50 -1.13 1.00
CA VAL A 65 -5.52 -1.02 -0.46
C VAL A 65 -6.86 -1.58 -0.94
N PRO A 66 -7.90 -0.73 -1.05
CA PRO A 66 -9.28 -1.18 -1.21
C PRO A 66 -9.49 -1.99 -2.49
N TYR A 67 -8.77 -1.62 -3.55
CA TYR A 67 -8.90 -2.25 -4.86
C TYR A 67 -8.59 -3.75 -4.84
N PHE A 68 -7.64 -4.17 -4.01
CA PHE A 68 -7.25 -5.57 -3.85
C PHE A 68 -7.83 -6.21 -2.58
N GLY A 69 -8.67 -5.48 -1.82
CA GLY A 69 -9.19 -5.96 -0.54
C GLY A 69 -8.12 -6.25 0.51
N GLN A 70 -6.92 -5.67 0.36
CA GLN A 70 -5.76 -5.97 1.19
C GLN A 70 -5.58 -4.93 2.30
N SER A 71 -5.19 -5.37 3.49
CA SER A 71 -4.89 -4.48 4.61
C SER A 71 -3.74 -4.98 5.49
N TRP A 72 -3.00 -4.05 6.10
CA TRP A 72 -1.96 -4.33 7.07
C TRP A 72 -2.09 -3.44 8.29
N ASP A 73 -1.96 -4.03 9.48
CA ASP A 73 -1.87 -3.27 10.71
C ASP A 73 -0.52 -2.55 10.78
N VAL A 74 -0.57 -1.23 10.90
CA VAL A 74 0.64 -0.40 11.02
C VAL A 74 1.05 -0.42 12.49
N SER A 75 1.79 -1.46 12.87
CA SER A 75 2.29 -1.59 14.23
C SER A 75 3.47 -0.64 14.47
N ARG A 76 3.41 0.14 15.54
CA ARG A 76 4.56 0.96 16.03
C ARG A 76 5.58 0.08 16.78
N ARG A 77 5.82 -1.14 16.30
CA ARG A 77 6.72 -2.07 16.99
C ARG A 77 8.14 -1.57 16.78
N TRP A 78 8.69 -1.03 17.88
CA TRP A 78 10.11 -0.71 18.08
C TRP A 78 10.58 0.59 17.42
N GLY A 79 10.05 1.72 17.91
CA GLY A 79 10.76 3.01 17.87
C GLY A 79 10.85 3.73 16.52
N SER A 80 10.84 3.02 15.38
CA SER A 80 10.64 3.64 14.07
C SER A 80 9.15 3.63 13.75
N GLY A 81 8.58 4.81 13.49
CA GLY A 81 7.23 4.93 12.95
C GLY A 81 7.12 4.48 11.50
N ASP A 82 8.12 3.78 10.97
CA ASP A 82 8.30 3.43 9.56
C ASP A 82 7.90 1.98 9.33
N SER A 83 6.84 1.76 8.54
CA SER A 83 6.39 0.43 8.10
C SER A 83 6.43 0.35 6.58
N ALA A 84 6.99 -0.73 6.03
CA ALA A 84 7.01 -0.97 4.59
C ALA A 84 6.38 -2.33 4.30
N PHE A 85 5.47 -2.37 3.34
CA PHE A 85 4.75 -3.57 2.91
C PHE A 85 4.95 -3.81 1.42
N THR A 86 4.83 -5.07 1.02
CA THR A 86 4.83 -5.45 -0.40
C THR A 86 3.57 -6.26 -0.67
N LEU A 87 2.86 -5.89 -1.73
CA LEU A 87 1.77 -6.66 -2.31
C LEU A 87 2.20 -7.14 -3.69
N LEU A 88 2.64 -8.40 -3.75
CA LEU A 88 2.95 -9.06 -4.99
C LEU A 88 1.71 -9.82 -5.46
N LEU A 89 1.21 -9.43 -6.63
CA LEU A 89 0.03 -10.00 -7.26
C LEU A 89 0.48 -11.08 -8.26
N PRO A 90 -0.27 -12.18 -8.43
CA PRO A 90 0.04 -13.16 -9.47
C PRO A 90 0.03 -12.53 -10.86
N ALA A 91 0.79 -13.09 -11.80
CA ALA A 91 0.66 -12.78 -13.23
C ALA A 91 -0.82 -12.84 -13.66
N GLY A 92 -1.42 -11.72 -14.04
CA GLY A 92 -2.84 -11.72 -14.39
C GLY A 92 -3.45 -10.36 -14.65
N ASN A 93 -4.01 -10.23 -15.85
CA ASN A 93 -4.73 -9.10 -16.46
C ASN A 93 -5.06 -7.95 -15.50
N GLN A 94 -4.44 -6.79 -15.73
CA GLN A 94 -4.84 -5.52 -15.14
C GLN A 94 -6.37 -5.39 -15.22
N PRO A 95 -7.10 -5.40 -14.10
CA PRO A 95 -8.49 -4.99 -14.13
C PRO A 95 -8.50 -3.56 -14.68
N GLY A 96 -9.10 -3.42 -15.88
CA GLY A 96 -8.95 -2.24 -16.72
C GLY A 96 -9.25 -0.97 -15.95
N LEU A 97 -8.28 -0.06 -15.88
CA LEU A 97 -8.54 1.34 -15.60
C LEU A 97 -9.42 1.84 -16.74
N ILE A 98 -10.74 1.84 -16.55
CA ILE A 98 -11.68 2.39 -17.53
C ILE A 98 -11.37 3.89 -17.63
N PRO A 99 -10.94 4.40 -18.81
CA PRO A 99 -10.64 5.82 -18.99
C PRO A 99 -11.87 6.72 -18.88
#